data_AF-A0A2N2LSB4-F1
#
_entry.id   AF-A0A2N2LSB4-F1
#
_cell.length_a   1.000
_cell.length_b   1.000
_cell.length_c   1.000
_cell.angle_alpha   90.00
_cell.angle_beta   90.00
_cell.angle_gamma   90.00
#
_symmetry.space_group_name_H-M   'P 1'
#
loop_
_entity.id
_entity.type
_entity.pdbx_description
1 polymer ?
#
loop_
_entity_poly.entity_id
_entity_poly.type
_entity_poly.pdbx_seq_one_letter_code
_entity_poly.pdbx_strand_id
1 'polypeptide(L)' 'MSTKYFFFTGGVVSSVGKGVTAAAIGRILKERGFRVAVQKLDPYINVDPGTMSPYQHGEVFVT' A
#
# COMPACT_ATOMS: atom_id res chain seq x y z
N MET A 1 -3.29 -15.82 -19.34
CA MET A 1 -3.90 -15.78 -17.99
C MET A 1 -4.47 -14.39 -17.75
N SER A 2 -5.60 -14.28 -17.06
CA SER A 2 -6.13 -13.00 -16.59
C SER A 2 -5.45 -12.57 -15.29
N THR A 3 -5.15 -11.27 -15.16
CA THR A 3 -4.61 -10.67 -13.94
C THR A 3 -5.55 -10.90 -12.77
N LYS A 4 -5.00 -11.32 -11.62
CA LYS A 4 -5.74 -11.52 -10.38
C LYS A 4 -5.57 -10.30 -9.48
N TYR A 5 -6.65 -9.88 -8.84
CA TYR A 5 -6.68 -8.73 -7.95
C TYR A 5 -6.95 -9.19 -6.52
N PHE A 6 -6.14 -8.68 -5.58
CA PHE A 6 -6.30 -8.89 -4.15
C PHE A 6 -6.62 -7.53 -3.52
N PHE A 7 -7.75 -7.43 -2.82
CA PHE A 7 -8.15 -6.20 -2.14
C PHE A 7 -7.90 -6.33 -0.64
N PHE A 8 -7.13 -5.38 -0.10
CA PHE A 8 -6.81 -5.32 1.33
C PHE A 8 -7.62 -4.19 1.97
N THR A 9 -8.60 -4.54 2.79
CA THR A 9 -9.42 -3.57 3.56
C THR A 9 -9.03 -3.60 5.04
N GLY A 10 -9.47 -2.58 5.78
CA GLY A 10 -9.28 -2.49 7.22
C GLY A 10 -10.58 -2.21 7.94
N GLY A 11 -10.79 -2.86 9.09
CA GLY A 11 -11.92 -2.60 9.98
C GLY A 11 -11.45 -2.23 11.39
N VAL A 12 -12.40 -1.79 12.21
CA VAL A 12 -12.23 -1.42 13.63
C VAL A 12 -11.38 -0.15 13.83
N VAL A 13 -10.08 -0.18 13.56
CA VAL A 13 -9.18 0.96 13.78
C VAL A 13 -8.15 1.13 12.66
N SER A 14 -7.63 2.35 12.51
CA SER A 14 -6.49 2.64 11.66
C SER A 14 -5.17 2.17 12.30
N SER A 15 -4.05 2.29 11.57
CA SER A 15 -2.70 1.94 12.06
C SER A 15 -2.44 0.46 12.41
N VAL A 16 -3.30 -0.47 12.00
CA VAL A 16 -3.15 -1.93 12.22
C VAL A 16 -2.11 -2.63 11.32
N GLY A 17 -1.24 -1.89 10.63
CA GLY A 17 -0.17 -2.49 9.82
C GLY A 17 -0.58 -3.06 8.45
N LYS A 18 -1.72 -2.64 7.89
CA LYS A 18 -2.23 -3.15 6.58
C LYS A 18 -1.22 -3.10 5.44
N GLY A 19 -0.48 -1.99 5.31
CA GLY A 19 0.52 -1.83 4.26
C GLY A 19 1.65 -2.85 4.36
N VAL A 20 2.13 -3.12 5.58
CA VAL A 20 3.17 -4.11 5.85
C VAL A 20 2.66 -5.52 5.55
N THR A 21 1.44 -5.85 5.95
CA THR A 21 0.83 -7.16 5.65
C THR A 21 0.68 -7.38 4.15
N ALA A 22 0.20 -6.39 3.40
CA ALA A 22 0.08 -6.47 1.94
C ALA A 22 1.46 -6.64 1.26
N ALA A 23 2.48 -5.91 1.74
CA ALA A 23 3.85 -6.05 1.24
C ALA A 23 4.45 -7.45 1.53
N ALA A 24 4.22 -8.00 2.72
CA ALA A 24 4.67 -9.34 3.10
C ALA A 24 4.03 -10.44 2.23
N ILE A 25 2.72 -10.35 1.97
CA ILE A 25 2.03 -11.27 1.04
C ILE A 25 2.58 -11.13 -0.37
N GLY A 26 2.79 -9.89 -0.84
CA GLY A 26 3.41 -9.63 -2.14
C GLY A 26 4.80 -10.25 -2.26
N ARG A 27 5.60 -10.24 -1.19
CA ARG A 27 6.92 -10.89 -1.13
C ARG A 27 6.80 -12.41 -1.29
N ILE A 28 5.91 -13.06 -0.53
CA ILE A 28 5.68 -14.52 -0.62
C ILE A 28 5.23 -14.92 -2.03
N LEU A 29 4.34 -14.15 -2.65
CA LEU A 29 3.89 -14.42 -4.02
C LEU A 29 5.02 -14.27 -5.04
N LYS A 30 5.88 -13.25 -4.90
CA LYS A 30 7.09 -13.11 -5.73
C LYS A 30 8.04 -14.30 -5.55
N GLU A 31 8.24 -14.77 -4.33
CA GLU A 31 9.06 -15.97 -4.04
C GLU A 31 8.49 -17.25 -4.66
N ARG A 32 7.17 -17.32 -4.87
CA ARG A 32 6.51 -18.41 -5.62
C ARG A 32 6.53 -18.22 -7.14
N GLY A 33 7.27 -17.25 -7.66
CA GLY A 33 7.44 -17.01 -9.10
C GLY A 33 6.31 -16.21 -9.75
N PHE A 34 5.39 -15.62 -8.97
CA PHE A 34 4.34 -14.77 -9.54
C PHE A 34 4.86 -13.35 -9.82
N ARG A 35 4.39 -12.75 -10.92
CA ARG A 35 4.55 -11.31 -11.18
C ARG A 35 3.52 -10.56 -10.35
N VAL A 36 3.98 -9.72 -9.43
CA VAL A 36 3.13 -9.00 -8.47
C VAL A 36 3.45 -7.52 -8.51
N ALA A 37 2.40 -6.70 -8.56
CA ALA A 37 2.43 -5.26 -8.33
C ALA A 37 1.51 -4.90 -7.16
N VAL A 38 1.83 -3.83 -6.45
CA VAL A 38 1.04 -3.31 -5.33
C VAL A 38 0.63 -1.88 -5.65
N GLN A 39 -0.62 -1.54 -5.38
CA GLN A 39 -1.15 -0.18 -5.53
C GLN A 39 -1.75 0.26 -4.19
N LYS A 40 -1.36 1.46 -3.76
CA LYS A 40 -1.92 2.11 -2.58
C LYS A 40 -3.03 3.06 -3.03
N LEU A 41 -4.17 3.00 -2.36
CA LEU A 41 -5.28 3.93 -2.52
C LEU A 41 -5.36 4.76 -1.23
N ASP A 42 -5.01 6.03 -1.33
CA ASP A 42 -5.09 6.98 -0.21
C ASP A 42 -6.36 7.83 -0.34
N PRO A 43 -7.29 7.79 0.63
CA PRO A 43 -8.59 8.47 0.53
C PRO A 43 -8.51 9.96 0.88
N TYR A 44 -7.36 10.60 0.62
CA TYR A 44 -7.16 12.02 0.88
C TYR A 44 -7.54 12.85 -0.35
N ILE A 45 -7.93 14.11 -0.14
CA ILE A 45 -8.23 15.05 -1.21
C ILE A 45 -6.95 15.58 -1.89
N ASN A 46 -5.82 15.52 -1.19
CA ASN A 46 -4.52 15.94 -1.71
C ASN A 46 -4.20 15.15 -2.98
N VAL A 47 -3.82 15.86 -4.04
CA VAL A 47 -3.43 15.24 -5.33
C VAL A 47 -2.19 14.37 -5.15
N ASP A 48 -1.24 14.84 -4.34
CA ASP A 48 -0.01 14.16 -3.97
C ASP A 48 0.39 14.55 -2.53
N PRO A 49 1.25 13.76 -1.86
CA PRO A 49 1.66 14.04 -0.49
C PRO A 49 2.71 15.14 -0.36
N GLY A 50 3.22 15.73 -1.46
CA GLY A 50 4.27 16.75 -1.44
C GLY A 50 3.87 18.06 -0.77
N THR A 51 2.58 18.29 -0.57
CA THR A 51 2.03 19.44 0.18
C THR A 51 1.78 19.14 1.67
N MET A 52 1.98 17.90 2.12
CA MET A 52 1.74 17.47 3.50
C MET A 52 2.98 17.73 4.37
N SER A 53 2.76 18.09 5.64
CA SER A 53 3.87 18.26 6.60
C SER A 53 4.51 16.91 6.94
N PRO A 54 5.83 16.73 6.74
CA PRO A 54 6.48 15.43 6.94
C PRO A 54 6.53 15.00 8.41
N TYR A 55 6.54 15.96 9.36
CA TYR A 55 6.55 15.66 10.79
C TYR A 55 5.20 15.17 11.32
N GLN A 56 4.12 15.43 10.58
CA GLN A 56 2.76 15.01 10.97
C GLN A 56 2.28 13.79 10.18
N HIS A 57 2.65 13.70 8.90
CA HIS A 57 2.12 12.71 7.96
C HIS A 57 3.16 11.68 7.48
N GLY A 58 4.43 11.83 7.88
CA GLY A 58 5.52 10.96 7.46
C GLY A 58 6.23 11.45 6.20
N GLU A 59 7.27 10.74 5.81
CA GLU A 59 8.06 11.06 4.62
C GLU A 59 7.25 10.95 3.32
N VAL A 60 7.71 11.71 2.31
CA VAL A 60 7.22 11.57 0.93
C VAL A 60 8.16 10.64 0.18
N PHE A 61 7.66 9.46 -0.22
CA PHE A 61 8.40 8.53 -1.06
C PHE A 61 8.36 8.96 -2.53
N VAL A 62 9.51 8.92 -3.21
CA VAL A 62 9.63 9.21 -4.65
C VAL A 62 10.05 7.92 -5.37
N THR A 63 9.26 7.51 -6.37
CA THR A 63 9.47 6.29 -7.18
C THR A 63 10.50 6.46 -8.27
#